data_AF-A0A3K9AMU8-F1
#
_entry.id   AF-A0A3K9AMU8-F1
#
_cell.length_a   1.000
_cell.length_b   1.000
_cell.length_c   1.000
_cell.angle_alpha   90.00
_cell.angle_beta   90.00
_cell.angle_gamma   90.00
#
_symmetry.space_group_name_H-M   'P 1'
#
loop_
_entity.id
_entity.type
_entity.pdbx_description
1 polymer ?
#
loop_
_entity_poly.entity_id
_entity_poly.type
_entity_poly.pdbx_seq_one_letter_code
_entity_poly.pdbx_strand_id
1 'polypeptide(L)'
;MRISTQMMYEQNMSGITNSQAEWMKLGEQMSSGKRVTNPSDDPIAASQAVVLSQAQAQNSQYALARTFATQKVSLEESVLSQVTTAIQTAQEKIVYAGNGTLSDDDRASLATDLQGIRDQLMNLANSTDGNGRYIFAGYKTEAAPFDQATGNYHGGEKNVTQQVDSARTMVIGHTGAQIFNSLTSNAVPEPDGTDSEKNLFVMLDTAIAALNTPVEGNDVEKEKAAAAIDKTSRGLKNSLNNVLTVRAELGTQLGELSTLDALGSDRALGQKLQMSNLVDVDWNSVISSYVMQQAALQASYKTFTDMQGMSLFQLNR
;
A
#
# COMPACT_ATOMS: atom_id res chain seq x y z
N MET A 1 -71.53 -26.83 -6.25
CA MET A 1 -70.50 -26.91 -7.30
C MET A 1 -69.92 -28.32 -7.30
N ARG A 2 -69.94 -29.05 -8.42
CA ARG A 2 -69.27 -30.34 -8.55
C ARG A 2 -67.82 -30.09 -8.94
N ILE A 3 -66.87 -30.50 -8.11
CA ILE A 3 -65.47 -30.61 -8.52
C ILE A 3 -65.43 -31.70 -9.59
N SER A 4 -64.99 -31.37 -10.82
CA SER A 4 -64.85 -32.35 -11.89
C SER A 4 -63.56 -33.17 -11.68
N THR A 5 -63.55 -34.42 -12.14
CA THR A 5 -62.34 -35.26 -12.18
C THR A 5 -61.18 -34.55 -12.91
N GLN A 6 -61.49 -33.71 -13.89
CA GLN A 6 -60.53 -32.86 -14.59
C GLN A 6 -59.88 -31.81 -13.68
N MET A 7 -60.66 -31.09 -12.86
CA MET A 7 -60.11 -30.13 -11.89
C MET A 7 -59.23 -30.82 -10.85
N MET A 8 -59.63 -32.01 -10.38
CA MET A 8 -58.84 -32.78 -9.42
C MET A 8 -57.52 -33.27 -10.02
N TYR A 9 -57.52 -33.65 -11.30
CA TYR A 9 -56.32 -34.03 -12.04
C TYR A 9 -55.38 -32.85 -12.27
N GLU A 10 -55.90 -31.70 -12.71
CA GLU A 10 -55.12 -30.47 -12.93
C GLU A 10 -54.50 -29.94 -11.63
N GLN A 11 -55.23 -30.02 -10.51
CA GLN A 11 -54.72 -29.64 -9.20
C GLN A 11 -53.59 -30.57 -8.73
N ASN A 12 -53.71 -31.88 -8.93
CA ASN A 12 -52.65 -32.84 -8.61
C ASN A 12 -51.42 -32.66 -9.52
N MET A 13 -51.63 -32.41 -10.83
CA MET A 13 -50.53 -32.13 -11.78
C MET A 13 -49.79 -30.83 -11.42
N SER A 14 -50.53 -29.79 -11.04
CA SER A 14 -49.95 -28.53 -10.56
C SER A 14 -49.14 -28.75 -9.27
N GLY A 15 -49.62 -29.60 -8.37
CA GLY A 15 -48.88 -29.99 -7.16
C GLY A 15 -47.55 -30.70 -7.50
N ILE A 16 -47.58 -31.69 -8.39
CA ILE A 16 -46.39 -32.45 -8.81
C ILE A 16 -45.37 -31.54 -9.49
N THR A 17 -45.80 -30.67 -10.41
CA THR A 17 -44.91 -29.75 -11.12
C THR A 17 -44.27 -28.73 -10.17
N ASN A 18 -45.01 -28.23 -9.18
CA ASN A 18 -44.46 -27.38 -8.12
C ASN A 18 -43.43 -28.13 -7.25
N SER A 19 -43.73 -29.36 -6.84
CA SER A 19 -42.80 -30.18 -6.03
C SER A 19 -41.53 -30.53 -6.80
N GLN A 20 -41.64 -30.79 -8.10
CA GLN A 20 -40.49 -31.01 -8.98
C GLN A 20 -39.64 -29.74 -9.10
N ALA A 21 -40.26 -28.56 -9.23
CA ALA A 21 -39.56 -27.28 -9.24
C ALA A 21 -38.80 -27.01 -7.93
N GLU A 22 -39.42 -27.27 -6.77
CA GLU A 22 -38.76 -27.16 -5.46
C GLU A 22 -37.57 -28.12 -5.32
N TRP A 23 -37.72 -29.38 -5.77
CA TRP A 23 -36.63 -30.36 -5.74
C TRP A 23 -35.45 -29.94 -6.62
N MET A 24 -35.73 -29.43 -7.83
CA MET A 24 -34.69 -28.88 -8.71
C MET A 24 -33.99 -27.67 -8.09
N LYS A 25 -34.74 -26.77 -7.44
CA LYS A 25 -34.17 -25.61 -6.72
C LYS A 25 -33.26 -26.04 -5.57
N LEU A 26 -33.67 -27.02 -4.76
CA LEU A 26 -32.82 -27.58 -3.71
C LEU A 26 -31.56 -28.24 -4.29
N GLY A 27 -31.69 -28.90 -5.44
CA GLY A 27 -30.55 -29.43 -6.19
C GLY A 27 -29.59 -28.35 -6.69
N GLU A 28 -30.11 -27.22 -7.19
CA GLU A 28 -29.30 -26.05 -7.58
C GLU A 28 -28.59 -25.42 -6.38
N GLN A 29 -29.27 -25.28 -5.25
CA GLN A 29 -28.67 -24.79 -4.00
C GLN A 29 -27.56 -25.73 -3.50
N MET A 30 -27.79 -27.05 -3.59
CA MET A 30 -26.79 -28.06 -3.25
C MET A 30 -25.61 -28.08 -4.24
N SER A 31 -25.83 -27.80 -5.52
CA SER A 31 -24.76 -27.76 -6.52
C SER A 31 -23.93 -26.47 -6.45
N SER A 32 -24.57 -25.33 -6.19
CA SER A 32 -23.92 -24.02 -6.14
C SER A 32 -23.35 -23.68 -4.77
N GLY A 33 -23.84 -24.33 -3.71
CA GLY A 33 -23.55 -23.98 -2.32
C GLY A 33 -24.17 -22.63 -1.90
N LYS A 34 -25.05 -22.05 -2.73
CA LYS A 34 -25.68 -20.75 -2.48
C LYS A 34 -27.18 -20.92 -2.31
N ARG A 35 -27.73 -20.37 -1.23
CA ARG A 35 -29.18 -20.31 -0.99
C ARG A 35 -29.84 -19.30 -1.92
N VAL A 36 -29.13 -18.22 -2.25
CA VAL A 36 -29.58 -17.13 -3.12
C VAL A 36 -28.74 -17.13 -4.38
N THR A 37 -29.25 -17.71 -5.47
CA THR A 37 -28.60 -17.69 -6.79
C THR A 37 -29.22 -16.63 -7.69
N ASN A 38 -30.53 -16.40 -7.56
CA ASN A 38 -31.26 -15.36 -8.28
C ASN A 38 -31.80 -14.29 -7.32
N PRO A 39 -31.88 -13.02 -7.75
CA PRO A 39 -32.51 -11.96 -6.94
C PRO A 39 -33.96 -12.26 -6.53
N SER A 40 -34.66 -13.11 -7.30
CA SER A 40 -36.02 -13.57 -7.00
C SER A 40 -36.11 -14.55 -5.83
N ASP A 41 -35.01 -15.20 -5.44
CA ASP A 41 -35.01 -16.16 -4.33
C ASP A 41 -35.15 -15.47 -2.97
N ASP A 42 -34.48 -14.32 -2.83
CA ASP A 42 -34.51 -13.49 -1.63
C ASP A 42 -34.04 -12.07 -2.01
N PRO A 43 -34.96 -11.16 -2.40
CA PRO A 43 -34.58 -9.83 -2.89
C PRO A 43 -33.89 -8.97 -1.81
N ILE A 44 -34.17 -9.23 -0.52
CA ILE A 44 -33.55 -8.51 0.59
C ILE A 44 -32.10 -8.96 0.76
N ALA A 45 -31.88 -10.28 0.85
CA ALA A 45 -30.53 -10.82 0.95
C ALA A 45 -29.69 -10.51 -0.29
N ALA A 46 -30.28 -10.57 -1.49
CA ALA A 46 -29.61 -10.21 -2.74
C ALA A 46 -29.17 -8.74 -2.75
N SER A 47 -30.03 -7.81 -2.32
CA SER A 47 -29.67 -6.38 -2.24
C SER A 47 -28.55 -6.12 -1.24
N GLN A 48 -28.61 -6.73 -0.06
CA GLN A 48 -27.56 -6.60 0.95
C GLN A 48 -26.23 -7.22 0.50
N ALA A 49 -26.28 -8.37 -0.19
CA ALA A 49 -25.10 -9.01 -0.77
C ALA A 49 -24.41 -8.12 -1.80
N VAL A 50 -25.16 -7.38 -2.63
CA VAL A 50 -24.56 -6.43 -3.58
C VAL A 50 -23.80 -5.31 -2.86
N VAL A 51 -24.41 -4.68 -1.85
CA VAL A 51 -23.76 -3.62 -1.06
C VAL A 51 -22.49 -4.15 -0.38
N LEU A 52 -22.57 -5.37 0.17
CA LEU A 52 -21.44 -6.00 0.84
C LEU A 52 -20.31 -6.36 -0.12
N SER A 53 -20.63 -6.85 -1.33
CA SER A 53 -19.62 -7.14 -2.35
C SER A 53 -18.91 -5.87 -2.83
N GLN A 54 -19.62 -4.75 -2.95
CA GLN A 54 -19.01 -3.46 -3.25
C GLN A 54 -18.06 -3.02 -2.14
N ALA A 55 -18.48 -3.16 -0.87
CA ALA A 55 -17.63 -2.84 0.28
C ALA A 55 -16.38 -3.74 0.37
N GLN A 56 -16.51 -5.03 0.03
CA GLN A 56 -15.38 -5.97 -0.08
C GLN A 56 -14.40 -5.55 -1.18
N ALA A 57 -14.91 -5.22 -2.37
CA ALA A 57 -14.07 -4.77 -3.50
C ALA A 57 -13.30 -3.49 -3.16
N GLN A 58 -13.95 -2.53 -2.50
CA GLN A 58 -13.29 -1.31 -2.04
C GLN A 58 -12.20 -1.62 -0.98
N ASN A 59 -12.49 -2.50 -0.01
CA ASN A 59 -11.51 -2.89 1.00
C ASN A 59 -10.30 -3.62 0.38
N SER A 60 -10.51 -4.46 -0.64
CA SER A 60 -9.44 -5.10 -1.41
C SER A 60 -8.59 -4.09 -2.18
N GLN A 61 -9.20 -3.05 -2.77
CA GLN A 61 -8.46 -1.98 -3.43
C GLN A 61 -7.54 -1.24 -2.44
N TYR A 62 -8.03 -0.94 -1.24
CA TYR A 62 -7.20 -0.33 -0.20
C TYR A 62 -6.11 -1.26 0.33
N ALA A 63 -6.36 -2.57 0.42
CA ALA A 63 -5.32 -3.54 0.77
C ALA A 63 -4.16 -3.56 -0.25
N LEU A 64 -4.49 -3.52 -1.54
CA LEU A 64 -3.48 -3.38 -2.60
C LEU A 64 -2.73 -2.04 -2.50
N ALA A 65 -3.45 -0.94 -2.26
CA ALA A 65 -2.85 0.37 -2.07
C ALA A 65 -1.90 0.41 -0.87
N ARG A 66 -2.27 -0.20 0.26
CA ARG A 66 -1.39 -0.34 1.45
C ARG A 66 -0.17 -1.18 1.16
N THR A 67 -0.32 -2.29 0.42
CA THR A 67 0.82 -3.12 0.01
C THR A 67 1.84 -2.32 -0.79
N PHE A 68 1.36 -1.55 -1.78
CA PHE A 68 2.21 -0.68 -2.58
C PHE A 68 2.87 0.43 -1.74
N ALA A 69 2.10 1.07 -0.85
CA ALA A 69 2.60 2.08 0.08
C ALA A 69 3.71 1.52 0.97
N THR A 70 3.49 0.35 1.60
CA THR A 70 4.49 -0.31 2.45
C THR A 70 5.77 -0.60 1.69
N GLN A 71 5.68 -1.10 0.45
CA GLN A 71 6.88 -1.36 -0.36
C GLN A 71 7.67 -0.10 -0.67
N LYS A 72 6.98 0.99 -1.06
CA LYS A 72 7.62 2.27 -1.39
C LYS A 72 8.27 2.93 -0.17
N VAL A 73 7.51 3.05 0.92
CA VAL A 73 8.00 3.63 2.19
C VAL A 73 9.15 2.81 2.77
N SER A 74 9.08 1.47 2.69
CA SER A 74 10.17 0.61 3.18
C SER A 74 11.45 0.75 2.35
N LEU A 75 11.32 0.87 1.01
CA LEU A 75 12.46 1.13 0.14
C LEU A 75 13.09 2.49 0.45
N GLU A 76 12.26 3.51 0.60
CA GLU A 76 12.71 4.86 0.96
C GLU A 76 13.47 4.86 2.28
N GLU A 77 12.91 4.25 3.34
CA GLU A 77 13.58 4.16 4.65
C GLU A 77 14.91 3.42 4.59
N SER A 78 15.01 2.35 3.80
CA SER A 78 16.26 1.62 3.61
C SER A 78 17.35 2.48 2.96
N VAL A 79 16.97 3.27 1.94
CA VAL A 79 17.90 4.20 1.27
C VAL A 79 18.28 5.35 2.22
N LEU A 80 17.32 5.92 2.95
CA LEU A 80 17.60 6.99 3.92
C LEU A 80 18.44 6.52 5.12
N SER A 81 18.35 5.26 5.50
CA SER A 81 19.25 4.64 6.47
C SER A 81 20.71 4.66 5.96
N GLN A 82 20.93 4.30 4.69
CA GLN A 82 22.27 4.36 4.08
C GLN A 82 22.77 5.82 3.94
N VAL A 83 21.88 6.75 3.58
CA VAL A 83 22.18 8.19 3.54
C VAL A 83 22.59 8.69 4.93
N THR A 84 21.90 8.27 5.99
CA THR A 84 22.22 8.63 7.38
C THR A 84 23.66 8.24 7.71
N THR A 85 24.04 6.99 7.41
CA THR A 85 25.41 6.50 7.64
C THR A 85 26.44 7.30 6.85
N ALA A 86 26.18 7.57 5.56
CA ALA A 86 27.09 8.32 4.72
C ALA A 86 27.29 9.78 5.21
N ILE A 87 26.22 10.45 5.67
CA ILE A 87 26.32 11.79 6.28
C ILE A 87 27.12 11.74 7.58
N GLN A 88 26.94 10.72 8.42
CA GLN A 88 27.73 10.56 9.64
C GLN A 88 29.22 10.37 9.34
N THR A 89 29.57 9.54 8.35
CA THR A 89 30.96 9.38 7.90
C THR A 89 31.52 10.70 7.34
N ALA A 90 30.72 11.48 6.59
CA ALA A 90 31.14 12.81 6.15
C ALA A 90 31.40 13.74 7.34
N GLN A 91 30.54 13.73 8.37
CA GLN A 91 30.74 14.52 9.59
C GLN A 91 32.04 14.14 10.30
N GLU A 92 32.38 12.86 10.40
CA GLU A 92 33.65 12.41 10.99
C GLU A 92 34.85 12.98 10.22
N LYS A 93 34.82 12.90 8.88
CA LYS A 93 35.87 13.45 8.01
C LYS A 93 35.98 14.98 8.11
N ILE A 94 34.84 15.67 8.20
CA ILE A 94 34.78 17.14 8.36
C ILE A 94 35.31 17.57 9.74
N VAL A 95 35.00 16.82 10.80
CA VAL A 95 35.57 17.10 12.13
C VAL A 95 37.09 16.90 12.13
N TYR A 96 37.59 15.86 11.47
CA TYR A 96 39.03 15.64 11.32
C TYR A 96 39.70 16.73 10.48
N ALA A 97 39.05 17.15 9.39
CA ALA A 97 39.49 18.26 8.53
C ALA A 97 39.55 19.62 9.25
N GLY A 98 38.78 19.78 10.34
CA GLY A 98 38.85 20.96 11.21
C GLY A 98 40.15 21.08 12.01
N ASN A 99 41.03 20.08 11.96
CA ASN A 99 42.33 20.16 12.60
C ASN A 99 43.28 21.08 11.83
N GLY A 100 43.62 22.24 12.42
CA GLY A 100 44.45 23.27 11.80
C GLY A 100 45.95 22.94 11.65
N THR A 101 46.38 21.71 11.98
CA THR A 101 47.78 21.25 11.83
C THR A 101 48.01 20.32 10.64
N LEU A 102 46.98 20.05 9.82
CA LEU A 102 47.10 19.18 8.64
C LEU A 102 47.97 19.84 7.56
N SER A 103 48.80 19.02 6.89
CA SER A 103 49.53 19.44 5.68
C SER A 103 48.59 19.56 4.49
N ASP A 104 49.03 20.23 3.42
CA ASP A 104 48.23 20.32 2.19
C ASP A 104 48.01 18.94 1.53
N ASP A 105 48.97 18.01 1.66
CA ASP A 105 48.84 16.63 1.19
C ASP A 105 47.80 15.83 1.99
N ASP A 106 47.76 15.99 3.32
CA ASP A 106 46.75 15.37 4.19
C ASP A 106 45.34 15.89 3.84
N ARG A 107 45.24 17.20 3.57
CA ARG A 107 43.97 17.85 3.20
C ARG A 107 43.47 17.38 1.84
N ALA A 108 44.36 17.23 0.85
CA ALA A 108 44.01 16.65 -0.45
C ALA A 108 43.52 15.19 -0.35
N SER A 109 44.12 14.41 0.56
CA SER A 109 43.67 13.04 0.84
C SER A 109 42.26 13.02 1.44
N LEU A 110 41.97 13.92 2.38
CA LEU A 110 40.62 14.07 2.94
C LEU A 110 39.59 14.56 1.92
N ALA A 111 40.01 15.45 1.01
CA ALA A 111 39.15 15.88 -0.10
C ALA A 111 38.74 14.69 -0.98
N THR A 112 39.68 13.77 -1.24
CA THR A 112 39.41 12.53 -2.00
C THR A 112 38.43 11.62 -1.26
N ASP A 113 38.59 11.45 0.06
CA ASP A 113 37.64 10.68 0.89
C ASP A 113 36.24 11.31 0.85
N LEU A 114 36.14 12.63 1.01
CA LEU A 114 34.86 13.35 0.98
C LEU A 114 34.21 13.29 -0.41
N GLN A 115 35.01 13.34 -1.48
CA GLN A 115 34.50 13.14 -2.84
C GLN A 115 33.85 11.77 -2.99
N GLY A 116 34.48 10.71 -2.48
CA GLY A 116 33.89 9.36 -2.49
C GLY A 116 32.56 9.29 -1.73
N ILE A 117 32.47 9.93 -0.56
CA ILE A 117 31.22 9.99 0.22
C ILE A 117 30.14 10.80 -0.51
N ARG A 118 30.52 11.92 -1.13
CA ARG A 118 29.63 12.77 -1.93
C ARG A 118 29.07 11.99 -3.13
N ASP A 119 29.89 11.22 -3.81
CA ASP A 119 29.45 10.38 -4.94
C ASP A 119 28.56 9.21 -4.48
N GLN A 120 28.84 8.62 -3.32
CA GLN A 120 27.95 7.64 -2.70
C GLN A 120 26.58 8.25 -2.39
N LEU A 121 26.53 9.43 -1.77
CA LEU A 121 25.30 10.14 -1.48
C LEU A 121 24.54 10.50 -2.76
N MET A 122 25.25 10.88 -3.82
CA MET A 122 24.65 11.19 -5.12
C MET A 122 23.97 9.95 -5.73
N ASN A 123 24.65 8.80 -5.67
CA ASN A 123 24.08 7.54 -6.13
C ASN A 123 22.84 7.15 -5.31
N LEU A 124 22.86 7.36 -3.99
CA LEU A 124 21.70 7.12 -3.13
C LEU A 124 20.54 8.06 -3.46
N ALA A 125 20.82 9.36 -3.68
CA ALA A 125 19.81 10.35 -4.07
C ALA A 125 19.21 10.10 -5.46
N ASN A 126 19.95 9.42 -6.33
CA ASN A 126 19.50 8.92 -7.63
C ASN A 126 19.10 7.42 -7.60
N SER A 127 18.69 6.89 -6.44
CA SER A 127 18.22 5.50 -6.33
C SER A 127 16.94 5.24 -7.12
N THR A 128 16.82 4.01 -7.62
CA THR A 128 15.64 3.54 -8.38
C THR A 128 14.89 2.43 -7.64
N ASP A 129 13.64 2.19 -8.02
CA ASP A 129 12.77 1.15 -7.45
C ASP A 129 13.00 -0.27 -8.01
N GLY A 130 14.12 -0.51 -8.68
CA GLY A 130 14.43 -1.77 -9.36
C GLY A 130 13.82 -1.91 -10.77
N ASN A 131 12.80 -1.12 -11.10
CA ASN A 131 12.22 -1.03 -12.45
C ASN A 131 12.75 0.17 -13.23
N GLY A 132 13.84 0.79 -12.77
CA GLY A 132 14.46 1.97 -13.39
C GLY A 132 13.75 3.29 -13.08
N ARG A 133 12.76 3.33 -12.18
CA ARG A 133 12.09 4.57 -11.78
C ARG A 133 12.75 5.18 -10.56
N TYR A 134 13.12 6.45 -10.65
CA TYR A 134 13.76 7.17 -9.55
C TYR A 134 12.78 7.44 -8.40
N ILE A 135 13.18 7.09 -7.18
CA ILE A 135 12.29 7.14 -6.01
C ILE A 135 12.12 8.55 -5.44
N PHE A 136 13.15 9.40 -5.55
CA PHE A 136 13.15 10.77 -5.03
C PHE A 136 12.76 11.83 -6.09
N ALA A 137 12.33 11.41 -7.27
CA ALA A 137 11.94 12.31 -8.35
C ALA A 137 10.48 12.77 -8.29
N GLY A 138 9.74 12.43 -7.22
CA GLY A 138 8.31 12.68 -7.12
C GLY A 138 7.57 11.98 -8.27
N TYR A 139 6.75 12.72 -9.00
CA TYR A 139 6.04 12.19 -10.18
C TYR A 139 6.89 12.14 -11.47
N LYS A 140 8.10 12.73 -11.48
CA LYS A 140 9.00 12.74 -12.66
C LYS A 140 9.98 11.58 -12.65
N THR A 141 9.48 10.34 -12.62
CA THR A 141 10.29 9.16 -12.29
C THR A 141 11.23 8.65 -13.39
N GLU A 142 11.14 9.20 -14.61
CA GLU A 142 11.89 8.72 -15.79
C GLU A 142 13.27 9.36 -15.97
N ALA A 143 13.58 10.41 -15.20
CA ALA A 143 14.86 11.11 -15.26
C ALA A 143 15.48 11.22 -13.86
N ALA A 144 16.82 11.23 -13.82
CA ALA A 144 17.56 11.36 -12.58
C ALA A 144 17.18 12.67 -11.87
N PRO A 145 16.77 12.62 -10.58
CA PRO A 145 16.35 13.81 -9.85
C PRO A 145 17.49 14.77 -9.54
N PHE A 146 18.72 14.29 -9.38
CA PHE A 146 19.89 15.12 -9.09
C PHE A 146 20.90 15.08 -10.23
N ASP A 147 21.38 16.26 -10.62
CA ASP A 147 22.49 16.41 -11.56
C ASP A 147 23.81 15.95 -10.92
N GLN A 148 24.52 15.04 -11.60
CA GLN A 148 25.73 14.42 -11.04
C GLN A 148 26.84 15.44 -10.74
N ALA A 149 26.98 16.48 -11.58
CA ALA A 149 28.08 17.44 -11.48
C ALA A 149 27.79 18.52 -10.44
N THR A 150 26.58 19.07 -10.43
CA THR A 150 26.21 20.25 -9.63
C THR A 150 25.41 19.92 -8.38
N GLY A 151 24.84 18.72 -8.27
CA GLY A 151 23.92 18.35 -7.20
C GLY A 151 22.60 19.13 -7.22
N ASN A 152 22.27 19.79 -8.34
CA ASN A 152 21.00 20.49 -8.50
C ASN A 152 19.85 19.51 -8.66
N TYR A 153 18.72 19.83 -8.03
CA TYR A 153 17.51 19.03 -8.10
C TYR A 153 16.64 19.43 -9.29
N HIS A 154 16.25 18.46 -10.11
CA HIS A 154 15.40 18.61 -11.29
C HIS A 154 14.14 17.73 -11.27
N GLY A 155 13.87 17.06 -10.16
CA GLY A 155 12.69 16.21 -9.98
C GLY A 155 11.37 16.96 -9.85
N GLY A 156 10.35 16.26 -9.36
CA GLY A 156 9.03 16.82 -9.07
C GLY A 156 9.00 17.58 -7.74
N GLU A 157 8.12 18.58 -7.64
CA GLU A 157 7.96 19.37 -6.40
C GLU A 157 6.91 18.79 -5.44
N LYS A 158 6.10 17.84 -5.93
CA LYS A 158 5.01 17.23 -5.16
C LYS A 158 5.40 15.83 -4.73
N ASN A 159 5.15 15.55 -3.46
CA ASN A 159 5.26 14.21 -2.89
C ASN A 159 4.26 13.27 -3.54
N VAL A 160 4.65 12.00 -3.64
CA VAL A 160 3.76 10.96 -4.13
C VAL A 160 2.82 10.59 -2.99
N THR A 161 1.52 10.70 -3.21
CA THR A 161 0.50 10.34 -2.22
C THR A 161 -0.35 9.18 -2.68
N GLN A 162 -0.80 8.34 -1.75
CA GLN A 162 -1.69 7.22 -2.00
C GLN A 162 -2.84 7.21 -1.00
N GLN A 163 -4.06 6.98 -1.49
CA GLN A 163 -5.21 6.70 -0.63
C GLN A 163 -5.14 5.24 -0.15
N VAL A 164 -5.06 5.06 1.16
CA VAL A 164 -4.81 3.75 1.83
C VAL A 164 -6.00 3.27 2.67
N ASP A 165 -6.97 4.16 2.90
CA ASP A 165 -8.32 3.86 3.37
C ASP A 165 -9.28 4.95 2.84
N SER A 166 -10.58 4.71 2.94
CA SER A 166 -11.69 5.60 2.58
C SER A 166 -11.49 7.05 3.04
N ALA A 167 -11.02 7.26 4.27
CA ALA A 167 -10.78 8.58 4.84
C ALA A 167 -9.29 8.92 5.02
N ARG A 168 -8.37 8.11 4.49
CA ARG A 168 -6.93 8.29 4.72
C ARG A 168 -6.11 8.29 3.43
N THR A 169 -5.44 9.42 3.21
CA THR A 169 -4.37 9.57 2.22
C THR A 169 -3.04 9.73 2.95
N MET A 170 -1.99 9.11 2.42
CA MET A 170 -0.66 9.08 2.99
C MET A 170 0.38 9.48 1.94
N VAL A 171 1.45 10.16 2.36
CA VAL A 171 2.65 10.35 1.53
C VAL A 171 3.41 9.04 1.50
N ILE A 172 3.74 8.55 0.32
CA ILE A 172 4.42 7.26 0.11
C ILE A 172 5.73 7.41 -0.68
N GLY A 173 6.22 8.64 -0.81
CA GLY A 173 7.41 8.99 -1.55
C GLY A 173 7.70 10.47 -1.42
N HIS A 174 8.71 10.83 -0.63
CA HIS A 174 9.15 12.22 -0.51
C HIS A 174 10.03 12.61 -1.71
N THR A 175 10.03 13.90 -2.01
CA THR A 175 10.88 14.43 -3.09
C THR A 175 12.31 14.61 -2.59
N GLY A 176 13.28 14.44 -3.47
CA GLY A 176 14.70 14.66 -3.16
C GLY A 176 14.96 16.07 -2.63
N ALA A 177 14.22 17.08 -3.11
CA ALA A 177 14.31 18.43 -2.57
C ALA A 177 13.98 18.51 -1.07
N GLN A 178 12.98 17.76 -0.59
CA GLN A 178 12.60 17.72 0.82
C GLN A 178 13.55 16.90 1.70
N ILE A 179 14.44 16.10 1.10
CA ILE A 179 15.37 15.25 1.85
C ILE A 179 16.76 15.89 1.86
N PHE A 180 17.23 16.34 0.70
CA PHE A 180 18.61 16.76 0.47
C PHE A 180 18.78 18.28 0.31
N ASN A 181 17.69 19.02 0.05
CA ASN A 181 17.71 20.48 -0.20
C ASN A 181 16.82 21.28 0.78
N SER A 182 16.54 20.74 1.97
CA SER A 182 15.73 21.41 2.98
C SER A 182 16.34 21.27 4.37
N LEU A 183 15.99 22.23 5.22
CA LEU A 183 16.39 22.27 6.62
C LEU A 183 15.13 22.22 7.49
N THR A 184 15.27 21.63 8.67
CA THR A 184 14.22 21.62 9.69
C THR A 184 14.03 23.02 10.29
N SER A 185 12.89 23.26 10.96
CA SER A 185 12.61 24.55 11.61
C SER A 185 13.56 24.89 12.75
N ASN A 186 14.22 23.89 13.33
CA ASN A 186 15.22 24.02 14.40
C ASN A 186 16.67 23.94 13.88
N ALA A 187 16.89 24.20 12.59
CA ALA A 187 18.23 24.24 12.02
C ALA A 187 19.13 25.24 12.76
N VAL A 188 20.40 24.85 12.96
CA VAL A 188 21.41 25.73 13.56
C VAL A 188 21.73 26.83 12.55
N PRO A 189 21.48 28.12 12.87
CA PRO A 189 21.76 29.23 11.96
C PRO A 189 23.26 29.48 11.83
N GLU A 190 23.65 30.18 10.76
CA GLU A 190 25.03 30.64 10.62
C GLU A 190 25.36 31.76 11.63
N PRO A 191 26.56 31.77 12.24
CA PRO A 191 26.94 32.77 13.24
C PRO A 191 26.96 34.22 12.71
N ASP A 192 27.16 34.38 11.40
CA ASP A 192 27.20 35.67 10.71
C ASP A 192 25.81 36.19 10.30
N GLY A 193 24.75 35.42 10.57
CA GLY A 193 23.38 35.75 10.19
C GLY A 193 23.07 35.55 8.70
N THR A 194 23.97 34.94 7.93
CA THR A 194 23.70 34.56 6.53
C THR A 194 22.76 33.37 6.44
N ASP A 195 22.12 33.21 5.27
CA ASP A 195 21.29 32.05 5.01
C ASP A 195 22.14 30.77 5.05
N SER A 196 21.67 29.79 5.82
CA SER A 196 22.25 28.45 5.84
C SER A 196 22.09 27.79 4.46
N GLU A 197 23.16 27.16 3.98
CA GLU A 197 23.10 26.30 2.81
C GLU A 197 22.08 25.18 3.07
N LYS A 198 21.28 24.82 2.06
CA LYS A 198 20.24 23.79 2.18
C LYS A 198 20.61 22.53 1.41
N ASN A 199 21.38 22.66 0.34
CA ASN A 199 21.75 21.55 -0.53
C ASN A 199 22.97 20.80 0.05
N LEU A 200 22.74 19.54 0.44
CA LEU A 200 23.77 18.66 0.99
C LEU A 200 25.00 18.52 0.08
N PHE A 201 24.79 18.46 -1.24
CA PHE A 201 25.87 18.30 -2.21
C PHE A 201 26.72 19.57 -2.30
N VAL A 202 26.09 20.75 -2.31
CA VAL A 202 26.81 22.03 -2.31
C VAL A 202 27.63 22.21 -1.04
N MET A 203 27.14 21.74 0.12
CA MET A 203 27.91 21.74 1.37
C MET A 203 29.19 20.92 1.23
N LEU A 204 29.08 19.68 0.71
CA LEU A 204 30.23 18.79 0.52
C LEU A 204 31.20 19.33 -0.53
N ASP A 205 30.69 19.82 -1.65
CA ASP A 205 31.49 20.41 -2.73
C ASP A 205 32.27 21.65 -2.22
N THR A 206 31.67 22.45 -1.33
CA THR A 206 32.33 23.59 -0.66
C THR A 206 33.50 23.13 0.22
N ALA A 207 33.30 22.08 1.03
CA ALA A 207 34.38 21.53 1.85
C ALA A 207 35.50 20.89 1.02
N ILE A 208 35.15 20.16 -0.04
CA ILE A 208 36.12 19.55 -0.96
C ILE A 208 36.96 20.64 -1.65
N ALA A 209 36.33 21.71 -2.13
CA ALA A 209 37.03 22.85 -2.72
C ALA A 209 37.96 23.54 -1.71
N ALA A 210 37.49 23.73 -0.47
CA ALA A 210 38.30 24.31 0.59
C ALA A 210 39.54 23.44 0.89
N LEU A 211 39.38 22.12 0.97
CA LEU A 211 40.46 21.16 1.24
C LEU A 211 41.48 21.05 0.11
N ASN A 212 41.05 21.21 -1.14
CA ASN A 212 41.95 21.21 -2.29
C ASN A 212 42.68 22.54 -2.50
N THR A 213 42.31 23.60 -1.78
CA THR A 213 43.01 24.88 -1.83
C THR A 213 44.21 24.85 -0.87
N PRO A 214 45.46 25.02 -1.34
CA PRO A 214 46.64 25.02 -0.48
C PRO A 214 46.59 26.17 0.54
N VAL A 215 46.95 25.88 1.80
CA VAL A 215 46.91 26.86 2.91
C VAL A 215 48.27 27.09 3.58
N GLU A 216 49.31 26.34 3.21
CA GLU A 216 50.63 26.48 3.80
C GLU A 216 51.22 27.88 3.60
N GLY A 217 51.64 28.51 4.70
CA GLY A 217 52.22 29.86 4.68
C GLY A 217 51.24 30.99 4.37
N ASN A 218 49.92 30.71 4.31
CA ASN A 218 48.90 31.70 4.01
C ASN A 218 47.77 31.68 5.05
N ASP A 219 47.90 32.55 6.06
CA ASP A 219 46.94 32.64 7.17
C ASP A 219 45.52 33.01 6.72
N VAL A 220 45.38 33.78 5.63
CA VAL A 220 44.08 34.17 5.08
C VAL A 220 43.36 32.97 4.47
N GLU A 221 44.06 32.15 3.68
CA GLU A 221 43.47 30.95 3.08
C GLU A 221 43.21 29.88 4.15
N LYS A 222 44.05 29.81 5.19
CA LYS A 222 43.82 28.95 6.35
C LYS A 222 42.52 29.30 7.08
N GLU A 223 42.28 30.58 7.32
CA GLU A 223 41.06 31.07 7.97
C GLU A 223 39.82 30.81 7.10
N LYS A 224 39.90 31.06 5.79
CA LYS A 224 38.80 30.76 4.84
C LYS A 224 38.48 29.27 4.80
N ALA A 225 39.50 28.42 4.74
CA ALA A 225 39.31 26.97 4.74
C ALA A 225 38.66 26.50 6.05
N ALA A 226 39.13 26.99 7.20
CA ALA A 226 38.52 26.69 8.49
C ALA A 226 37.04 27.10 8.55
N ALA A 227 36.72 28.32 8.09
CA ALA A 227 35.34 28.82 8.04
C ALA A 227 34.43 27.96 7.13
N ALA A 228 34.95 27.50 5.98
CA ALA A 228 34.21 26.63 5.07
C ALA A 228 33.94 25.23 5.68
N ILE A 229 34.93 24.65 6.38
CA ILE A 229 34.79 23.38 7.10
C ILE A 229 33.78 23.52 8.25
N ASP A 230 33.84 24.60 9.01
CA ASP A 230 32.89 24.89 10.10
C ASP A 230 31.46 25.07 9.58
N LYS A 231 31.29 25.80 8.47
CA LYS A 231 29.99 25.96 7.80
C LYS A 231 29.46 24.62 7.32
N THR A 232 30.32 23.79 6.73
CA THR A 232 29.95 22.44 6.30
C THR A 232 29.56 21.55 7.48
N SER A 233 30.28 21.61 8.60
CA SER A 233 29.95 20.87 9.83
C SER A 233 28.55 21.20 10.35
N ARG A 234 28.18 22.49 10.35
CA ARG A 234 26.81 22.93 10.70
C ARG A 234 25.79 22.46 9.66
N GLY A 235 26.07 22.66 8.38
CA GLY A 235 25.22 22.23 7.27
C GLY A 235 24.90 20.74 7.32
N LEU A 236 25.92 19.88 7.49
CA LEU A 236 25.76 18.43 7.61
C LEU A 236 24.94 18.03 8.83
N LYS A 237 25.07 18.73 9.97
CA LYS A 237 24.20 18.50 11.14
C LYS A 237 22.74 18.81 10.83
N ASN A 238 22.49 19.95 10.16
CA ASN A 238 21.13 20.32 9.78
C ASN A 238 20.54 19.36 8.73
N SER A 239 21.33 18.93 7.74
CA SER A 239 20.92 17.94 6.74
C SER A 239 20.63 16.57 7.38
N LEU A 240 21.50 16.11 8.30
CA LEU A 240 21.26 14.88 9.05
C LEU A 240 19.94 14.96 9.84
N ASN A 241 19.66 16.08 10.52
CA ASN A 241 18.40 16.27 11.23
C ASN A 241 17.18 16.23 10.30
N ASN A 242 17.29 16.80 9.09
CA ASN A 242 16.24 16.74 8.08
C ASN A 242 15.97 15.30 7.65
N VAL A 243 17.02 14.54 7.29
CA VAL A 243 16.90 13.13 6.94
C VAL A 243 16.28 12.31 8.09
N LEU A 244 16.76 12.49 9.32
CA LEU A 244 16.22 11.80 10.50
C LEU A 244 14.74 12.14 10.76
N THR A 245 14.32 13.37 10.47
CA THR A 245 12.91 13.79 10.59
C THR A 245 12.05 13.05 9.57
N VAL A 246 12.48 12.97 8.32
CA VAL A 246 11.78 12.21 7.27
C VAL A 246 11.73 10.73 7.64
N ARG A 247 12.83 10.14 8.11
CA ARG A 247 12.87 8.74 8.57
C ARG A 247 11.92 8.46 9.73
N ALA A 248 11.82 9.39 10.69
CA ALA A 248 10.86 9.28 11.78
C ALA A 248 9.41 9.30 11.24
N GLU A 249 9.11 10.17 10.27
CA GLU A 249 7.81 10.18 9.59
C GLU A 249 7.53 8.84 8.89
N LEU A 250 8.47 8.32 8.08
CA LEU A 250 8.33 7.03 7.40
C LEU A 250 8.10 5.89 8.40
N GLY A 251 8.79 5.89 9.54
CA GLY A 251 8.58 4.92 10.62
C GLY A 251 7.15 4.96 11.19
N THR A 252 6.60 6.16 11.42
CA THR A 252 5.20 6.30 11.84
C THR A 252 4.21 5.84 10.77
N GLN A 253 4.50 6.12 9.50
CA GLN A 253 3.69 5.69 8.36
C GLN A 253 3.68 4.16 8.22
N LEU A 254 4.81 3.47 8.39
CA LEU A 254 4.87 2.00 8.37
C LEU A 254 4.04 1.38 9.51
N GLY A 255 4.12 1.94 10.71
CA GLY A 255 3.30 1.50 11.85
C GLY A 255 1.81 1.70 11.60
N GLU A 256 1.43 2.84 11.00
CA GLU A 256 0.05 3.10 10.61
C GLU A 256 -0.43 2.15 9.50
N LEU A 257 0.36 1.93 8.45
CA LEU A 257 0.03 1.01 7.37
C LEU A 257 -0.22 -0.41 7.90
N SER A 258 0.61 -0.88 8.83
CA SER A 258 0.42 -2.17 9.50
C SER A 258 -0.91 -2.22 10.28
N THR A 259 -1.24 -1.15 11.01
CA THR A 259 -2.50 -1.05 11.76
C THR A 259 -3.72 -1.03 10.84
N LEU A 260 -3.68 -0.25 9.75
CA LEU A 260 -4.74 -0.19 8.76
C LEU A 260 -4.90 -1.51 8.02
N ASP A 261 -3.82 -2.27 7.84
CA ASP A 261 -3.88 -3.57 7.19
C ASP A 261 -4.50 -4.65 8.07
N ALA A 262 -4.19 -4.65 9.37
CA ALA A 262 -4.88 -5.48 10.35
C ALA A 262 -6.38 -5.15 10.40
N LEU A 263 -6.74 -3.86 10.49
CA LEU A 263 -8.13 -3.41 10.49
C LEU A 263 -8.86 -3.79 9.19
N GLY A 264 -8.19 -3.65 8.05
CA GLY A 264 -8.71 -4.05 6.74
C GLY A 264 -8.96 -5.57 6.66
N SER A 265 -8.09 -6.37 7.25
CA SER A 265 -8.22 -7.84 7.32
C SER A 265 -9.40 -8.26 8.20
N ASP A 266 -9.55 -7.64 9.37
CA ASP A 266 -10.69 -7.87 10.26
C ASP A 266 -12.01 -7.50 9.59
N ARG A 267 -12.05 -6.36 8.90
CA ARG A 267 -13.20 -5.92 8.11
C ARG A 267 -13.52 -6.91 7.00
N ALA A 268 -12.50 -7.40 6.27
CA ALA A 268 -12.68 -8.40 5.22
C ALA A 268 -13.27 -9.70 5.77
N LEU A 269 -12.80 -10.17 6.93
CA LEU A 269 -13.35 -11.35 7.60
C LEU A 269 -14.81 -11.13 8.01
N GLY A 270 -15.11 -10.01 8.68
CA GLY A 270 -16.47 -9.67 9.09
C GLY A 270 -17.43 -9.59 7.89
N GLN A 271 -17.01 -8.94 6.80
CA GLN A 271 -17.78 -8.88 5.56
C GLN A 271 -17.94 -10.26 4.92
N LYS A 272 -16.93 -11.13 4.96
CA LYS A 272 -17.02 -12.50 4.44
C LYS A 272 -18.03 -13.33 5.23
N LEU A 273 -18.04 -13.21 6.57
CA LEU A 273 -19.01 -13.89 7.43
C LEU A 273 -20.43 -13.38 7.18
N GLN A 274 -20.62 -12.06 7.07
CA GLN A 274 -21.91 -11.47 6.72
C GLN A 274 -22.41 -11.95 5.35
N MET A 275 -21.53 -12.01 4.35
CA MET A 275 -21.87 -12.53 3.01
C MET A 275 -22.31 -13.99 3.11
N SER A 276 -21.53 -14.81 3.82
CA SER A 276 -21.83 -16.23 4.02
C SER A 276 -23.23 -16.43 4.64
N ASN A 277 -23.54 -15.69 5.70
CA ASN A 277 -24.87 -15.75 6.34
C ASN A 277 -26.02 -15.32 5.43
N LEU A 278 -25.77 -14.46 4.44
CA LEU A 278 -26.79 -14.00 3.50
C LEU A 278 -27.03 -14.99 2.36
N VAL A 279 -25.95 -15.52 1.76
CA VAL A 279 -26.04 -16.22 0.47
C VAL A 279 -25.64 -17.69 0.52
N ASP A 280 -24.94 -18.17 1.54
CA ASP A 280 -24.52 -19.57 1.59
C ASP A 280 -25.64 -20.49 2.09
N VAL A 281 -25.61 -21.75 1.66
CA VAL A 281 -26.56 -22.77 2.14
C VAL A 281 -26.18 -23.31 3.50
N ASP A 282 -27.19 -23.59 4.32
CA ASP A 282 -27.06 -24.58 5.39
C ASP A 282 -27.15 -25.97 4.76
N TRP A 283 -26.00 -26.61 4.57
CA TRP A 283 -25.89 -27.93 3.97
C TRP A 283 -26.76 -28.97 4.67
N ASN A 284 -26.87 -28.92 5.99
CA ASN A 284 -27.63 -29.90 6.76
C ASN A 284 -29.12 -29.76 6.44
N SER A 285 -29.62 -28.52 6.45
CA SER A 285 -31.03 -28.22 6.13
C SER A 285 -31.37 -28.52 4.67
N VAL A 286 -30.50 -28.13 3.72
CA VAL A 286 -30.72 -28.32 2.28
C VAL A 286 -30.69 -29.81 1.92
N ILE A 287 -29.73 -30.58 2.43
CA ILE A 287 -29.66 -32.03 2.17
C ILE A 287 -30.89 -32.73 2.75
N SER A 288 -31.29 -32.40 3.98
CA SER A 288 -32.48 -32.99 4.60
C SER A 288 -33.75 -32.68 3.79
N SER A 289 -33.94 -31.41 3.40
CA SER A 289 -35.08 -30.97 2.59
C SER A 289 -35.08 -31.60 1.20
N TYR A 290 -33.92 -31.72 0.57
CA TYR A 290 -33.77 -32.35 -0.75
C TYR A 290 -34.20 -33.81 -0.73
N VAL A 291 -33.75 -34.59 0.27
CA VAL A 291 -34.11 -36.00 0.43
C VAL A 291 -35.60 -36.15 0.75
N MET A 292 -36.15 -35.30 1.63
CA MET A 292 -37.60 -35.30 1.93
C MET A 292 -38.43 -35.00 0.69
N GLN A 293 -38.05 -33.99 -0.09
CA GLN A 293 -38.77 -33.62 -1.31
C GLN A 293 -38.66 -34.69 -2.39
N GLN A 294 -37.50 -35.35 -2.52
CA GLN A 294 -37.32 -36.49 -3.42
C GLN A 294 -38.27 -37.64 -3.06
N ALA A 295 -38.36 -37.99 -1.78
CA ALA A 295 -39.27 -39.04 -1.30
C ALA A 295 -40.75 -38.66 -1.50
N ALA A 296 -41.12 -37.41 -1.19
CA ALA A 296 -42.47 -36.90 -1.40
C ALA A 296 -42.87 -36.88 -2.88
N LEU A 297 -41.94 -36.53 -3.78
CA LEU A 297 -42.18 -36.53 -5.22
C LEU A 297 -42.38 -37.95 -5.76
N GLN A 298 -41.56 -38.92 -5.31
CA GLN A 298 -41.74 -40.34 -5.65
C GLN A 298 -43.10 -40.88 -5.17
N ALA A 299 -43.50 -40.54 -3.94
CA ALA A 299 -44.80 -40.90 -3.39
C ALA A 299 -45.95 -40.26 -4.20
N SER A 300 -45.83 -38.98 -4.57
CA SER A 300 -46.83 -38.26 -5.35
C SER A 300 -47.01 -38.87 -6.75
N TYR A 301 -45.92 -39.23 -7.43
CA TYR A 301 -46.00 -39.97 -8.70
C TYR A 301 -46.71 -41.32 -8.54
N LYS A 302 -46.42 -42.04 -7.45
CA LYS A 302 -47.08 -43.32 -7.17
C LYS A 302 -48.59 -43.14 -6.94
N THR A 303 -48.99 -42.21 -6.07
CA THR A 303 -50.41 -41.90 -5.80
C THR A 303 -51.15 -41.43 -7.05
N PHE A 304 -50.52 -40.59 -7.87
CA PHE A 304 -51.10 -40.14 -9.13
C PHE A 304 -51.33 -41.31 -10.11
N THR A 305 -50.37 -42.23 -10.21
CA THR A 305 -50.49 -43.45 -11.03
C THR A 305 -51.62 -44.35 -10.50
N ASP A 306 -51.73 -44.50 -9.18
CA ASP A 306 -52.79 -45.29 -8.55
C ASP A 306 -54.19 -44.67 -8.74
N MET A 307 -54.32 -43.34 -8.67
CA MET A 307 -55.57 -42.62 -8.96
C MET A 307 -55.99 -42.70 -10.43
N GLN A 308 -55.03 -42.67 -11.37
CA GLN A 308 -55.33 -42.94 -12.79
C GLN A 308 -55.83 -44.38 -12.99
N GLY A 309 -55.31 -45.33 -12.20
CA GLY A 309 -55.76 -46.72 -12.17
C GLY A 309 -57.19 -46.91 -11.63
N MET A 310 -57.64 -46.05 -10.70
CA MET A 310 -58.99 -46.05 -10.11
C MET A 310 -60.09 -45.43 -10.99
N SER A 311 -59.92 -45.42 -12.31
CA SER A 311 -60.92 -44.98 -13.29
C SER A 311 -62.33 -45.51 -12.96
N LEU A 312 -63.35 -44.66 -13.15
CA LEU A 312 -64.79 -44.90 -12.96
C LEU A 312 -65.31 -46.25 -13.50
N PHE A 313 -64.55 -46.95 -14.36
CA PHE A 313 -64.83 -48.30 -14.84
C PHE A 313 -64.66 -49.41 -13.79
N GLN A 314 -63.94 -49.18 -12.68
CA GLN A 314 -63.78 -50.16 -11.60
C GLN A 314 -64.75 -49.93 -10.43
N LEU A 315 -65.23 -48.70 -10.23
CA LEU A 315 -66.20 -48.35 -9.18
C LEU A 315 -67.66 -48.65 -9.55
N ASN A 316 -67.92 -49.06 -10.80
CA ASN A 316 -69.26 -49.31 -11.35
C ASN A 316 -69.49 -50.79 -11.71
N ARG A 317 -68.93 -51.72 -10.93
CA ARG A 317 -69.24 -53.16 -10.98
C ARG A 317 -69.95 -53.62 -9.72
#